data_AF-A0A7W1D5B7-F1
#
_entry.id   AF-A0A7W1D5B7-F1
#
_cell.length_a   1.000
_cell.length_b   1.000
_cell.length_c   1.000
_cell.angle_alpha   90.00
_cell.angle_beta   90.00
_cell.angle_gamma   90.00
#
_symmetry.space_group_name_H-M   'P 1'
#
loop_
_entity.id
_entity.type
_entity.pdbx_description
1 polymer ?
#
loop_
_entity_poly.entity_id
_entity_poly.type
_entity_poly.pdbx_seq_one_letter_code
_entity_poly.pdbx_strand_id
1 'polypeptide(L)' 'MTHELYCKDAGAVSCGGHIRGADEDEFKRNLVAHLEAKHAVNEPNDTLIDYLMGVAKTGSAGEKDLKF' A
#
# COMPACT_ATOMS: atom_id res chain seq x y z
N MET A 1 4.37 3.44 -14.81
CA MET A 1 5.22 3.70 -13.64
C MET A 1 5.00 2.54 -12.70
N THR A 2 6.03 1.94 -12.15
CA THR A 2 5.83 0.84 -11.20
C THR A 2 5.38 1.42 -9.86
N HIS A 3 4.30 0.87 -9.29
CA HIS A 3 3.78 1.23 -7.97
C HIS A 3 4.28 0.19 -6.97
N GLU A 4 4.90 0.65 -5.88
CA GLU A 4 5.33 -0.21 -4.79
C GLU A 4 4.92 0.38 -3.44
N LEU A 5 4.61 -0.52 -2.49
CA LEU A 5 4.20 -0.16 -1.14
C LEU A 5 4.72 -1.24 -0.18
N TYR A 6 5.44 -0.82 0.85
CA TYR A 6 5.72 -1.69 1.98
C TYR A 6 4.64 -1.51 3.05
N CYS A 7 4.20 -2.61 3.65
CA CYS A 7 3.19 -2.58 4.70
C CYS A 7 3.62 -1.70 5.89
N LYS A 8 4.93 -1.59 6.17
CA LYS A 8 5.45 -0.68 7.20
C LYS A 8 5.11 0.79 6.92
N ASP A 9 5.11 1.22 5.67
CA ASP A 9 4.82 2.60 5.27
C ASP A 9 3.32 2.90 5.36
N ALA A 10 2.50 1.85 5.21
CA ALA A 10 1.07 1.87 5.49
C ALA A 10 0.72 1.77 6.99
N GLY A 11 1.71 1.73 7.89
CA GLY A 11 1.51 1.57 9.33
C GLY A 11 1.39 0.12 9.82
N ALA A 12 1.39 -0.87 8.93
CA ALA A 12 1.41 -2.29 9.23
C ALA A 12 2.84 -2.82 9.38
N VAL A 13 3.59 -2.24 10.33
CA VAL A 13 5.02 -2.55 10.58
C VAL A 13 5.26 -4.04 10.85
N SER A 14 4.33 -4.70 11.54
CA SER A 14 4.43 -6.13 11.88
C SER A 14 4.18 -7.09 10.70
N CYS A 15 3.61 -6.62 9.59
CA CYS A 15 3.32 -7.47 8.44
C CYS A 15 4.57 -7.74 7.59
N GLY A 16 5.43 -6.73 7.43
CA GLY A 16 6.66 -6.83 6.62
C GLY A 16 6.42 -7.12 5.13
N GLY A 17 5.18 -7.08 4.66
CA GLY A 17 4.80 -7.33 3.28
C GLY A 17 5.25 -6.22 2.33
N HIS A 18 5.48 -6.60 1.07
CA HIS A 18 5.79 -5.69 -0.02
C HIS A 18 4.82 -5.98 -1.17
N ILE A 19 4.02 -4.99 -1.53
CA ILE A 19 3.06 -5.04 -2.63
C ILE A 19 3.63 -4.23 -3.79
N ARG A 20 3.64 -4.81 -4.98
CA ARG A 20 4.12 -4.17 -6.21
C ARG A 20 3.12 -4.36 -7.34
N GLY A 21 2.99 -3.39 -8.23
CA GLY A 21 2.22 -3.48 -9.47
C GLY A 21 2.85 -2.65 -10.59
N ALA A 22 2.74 -3.13 -11.82
CA ALA A 22 3.19 -2.40 -13.02
C ALA A 22 2.33 -1.16 -13.32
N ASP A 23 1.06 -1.21 -12.89
CA ASP A 23 0.03 -0.19 -13.07
C ASP A 23 -0.94 -0.19 -11.88
N GLU A 24 -1.78 0.84 -11.79
CA GLU A 24 -2.69 1.07 -10.66
C GLU A 24 -3.68 -0.09 -10.45
N ASP A 25 -4.22 -0.65 -11.53
CA ASP A 25 -5.13 -1.81 -11.49
C ASP A 25 -4.43 -3.08 -10.97
N GLU A 26 -3.22 -3.38 -11.45
CA GLU A 26 -2.43 -4.50 -10.94
C GLU A 26 -2.05 -4.30 -9.47
N PHE A 27 -1.63 -3.09 -9.10
CA PHE A 27 -1.31 -2.74 -7.72
C PHE A 27 -2.52 -2.90 -6.81
N LYS A 28 -3.70 -2.40 -7.21
CA LYS A 28 -4.96 -2.54 -6.44
C LYS A 28 -5.32 -4.01 -6.23
N ARG A 29 -5.20 -4.85 -7.27
CA ARG A 29 -5.43 -6.30 -7.15
C ARG A 29 -4.47 -6.96 -6.15
N ASN A 30 -3.18 -6.66 -6.26
CA ASN A 30 -2.16 -7.24 -5.36
C ASN A 30 -2.33 -6.75 -3.92
N LEU A 31 -2.77 -5.50 -3.73
CA LEU A 31 -3.06 -4.92 -2.43
C LEU A 31 -4.26 -5.61 -1.75
N VAL A 32 -5.37 -5.76 -2.47
CA VAL A 32 -6.58 -6.44 -1.96
C VAL A 32 -6.26 -7.88 -1.59
N ALA A 33 -5.58 -8.63 -2.47
CA ALA A 33 -5.19 -10.00 -2.19
C ALA A 33 -4.28 -10.11 -0.95
N HIS A 34 -3.39 -9.13 -0.75
CA HIS A 34 -2.55 -9.09 0.45
C HIS A 34 -3.36 -8.80 1.72
N LEU A 35 -4.28 -7.84 1.67
CA LEU A 35 -5.13 -7.47 2.80
C LEU A 35 -6.05 -8.64 3.23
N GLU A 36 -6.62 -9.35 2.26
CA GLU A 36 -7.42 -10.56 2.53
C GLU A 36 -6.56 -11.68 3.14
N ALA A 37 -5.38 -11.95 2.55
CA ALA A 37 -4.53 -13.06 2.96
C ALA A 37 -3.75 -12.84 4.27
N LYS A 38 -3.35 -11.59 4.57
CA LYS A 38 -2.48 -11.28 5.72
C LYS A 38 -3.17 -10.52 6.83
N HIS A 39 -4.19 -9.73 6.51
CA HIS A 39 -4.87 -8.88 7.49
C HIS A 39 -6.32 -9.33 7.75
N ALA A 40 -6.79 -10.40 7.10
CA ALA A 40 -8.17 -10.89 7.17
C ALA A 40 -9.21 -9.78 6.96
N VAL A 41 -8.84 -8.77 6.16
CA VAL A 41 -9.73 -7.67 5.80
C VAL A 41 -10.60 -8.20 4.67
N ASN A 42 -11.77 -8.71 5.02
CA ASN A 42 -12.83 -8.97 4.06
C ASN A 42 -13.44 -7.62 3.67
N GLU A 43 -13.33 -7.27 2.39
CA GLU A 43 -13.86 -6.02 1.83
C GLU A 43 -13.16 -4.74 2.32
N PRO A 44 -11.92 -4.46 1.84
CA PRO A 44 -11.26 -3.20 2.14
C PRO A 44 -12.08 -2.03 1.56
N ASN A 45 -12.44 -1.07 2.42
CA ASN A 45 -13.19 0.10 1.99
C ASN A 45 -12.40 0.96 0.99
N ASP A 46 -13.10 1.66 0.10
CA ASP A 46 -12.45 2.50 -0.94
C ASP A 46 -11.53 3.56 -0.35
N THR A 47 -11.85 4.13 0.82
CA THR A 47 -11.01 5.12 1.51
C THR A 47 -9.64 4.54 1.91
N LEU A 48 -9.60 3.31 2.37
CA LEU A 48 -8.37 2.60 2.75
C LEU A 48 -7.54 2.31 1.51
N ILE A 49 -8.17 1.84 0.43
CA ILE A 49 -7.48 1.60 -0.84
C ILE A 49 -6.89 2.91 -1.38
N ASP A 50 -7.67 4.00 -1.41
CA ASP A 50 -7.23 5.30 -1.91
C ASP A 50 -6.06 5.86 -1.07
N TYR A 51 -6.16 5.75 0.25
CA TYR A 51 -5.07 6.10 1.17
C TYR A 51 -3.80 5.29 0.86
N LEU A 52 -3.89 3.97 0.74
CA LEU A 52 -2.74 3.09 0.48
C LEU A 52 -2.13 3.33 -0.90
N MET A 53 -2.96 3.65 -1.90
CA MET A 53 -2.48 4.11 -3.21
C MET A 53 -1.77 5.47 -3.12
N GLY A 54 -2.26 6.38 -2.28
CA GLY A 54 -1.59 7.63 -1.94
C GLY A 54 -0.23 7.41 -1.27
N VAL A 55 -0.14 6.47 -0.33
CA VAL A 55 1.13 6.08 0.31
C VAL A 55 2.10 5.48 -0.73
N ALA A 56 1.63 4.64 -1.66
CA ALA A 56 2.47 4.09 -2.72
C ALA A 56 3.02 5.19 -3.67
N LYS A 57 2.18 6.18 -4.01
CA LYS A 57 2.56 7.32 -4.86
C LYS A 57 3.54 8.26 -4.14
N THR A 58 3.35 8.50 -2.84
CA THR A 58 4.23 9.38 -2.04
C THR A 58 5.53 8.69 -1.63
N GLY A 59 5.51 7.40 -1.32
CA GLY A 59 6.71 6.59 -1.07
C GLY A 59 7.62 6.45 -2.30
N SER A 60 7.03 6.45 -3.51
CA SER A 60 7.78 6.55 -4.77
C SER A 60 8.36 7.95 -5.03
N ALA A 61 7.90 8.96 -4.29
CA ALA A 61 8.27 10.37 -4.41
C ALA A 61 8.95 10.90 -3.13
N GLY A 62 9.84 10.11 -2.54
CA GLY A 62 10.89 10.64 -1.67
C GLY A 62 10.47 10.98 -0.24
N GLU A 63 11.17 10.33 0.69
CA GLU A 63 11.53 10.87 2.00
C GLU A 63 11.96 12.35 1.91
N LYS A 64 11.06 13.32 2.08
CA LYS A 64 11.45 14.66 2.57
C LYS A 64 10.34 15.25 3.45
N ASP A 65 10.69 15.37 4.72
CA ASP A 65 10.14 16.34 5.67
C ASP A 65 8.80 15.99 6.34
N LEU A 66 8.86 15.10 7.35
CA LEU A 66 8.02 15.25 8.53
C LEU A 66 8.93 15.36 9.76
N LYS A 67 9.39 16.58 10.04
CA LYS A 67 9.97 16.92 11.35
C LYS A 67 8.82 17.06 12.34
N PHE A 68 8.84 16.21 13.37
CA PHE A 68 8.05 16.39 14.60
C PHE A 68 8.60 17.56 15.41
#